data_AF-A0A1H5PI18-F1
#
_entry.id   AF-A0A1H5PI18-F1
#
_cell.length_a   1.000
_cell.length_b   1.000
_cell.length_c   1.000
_cell.angle_alpha   90.00
_cell.angle_beta   90.00
_cell.angle_gamma   90.00
#
_symmetry.space_group_name_H-M   'P 1'
#
loop_
_entity.id
_entity.type
_entity.pdbx_description
1 polymer ?
#
loop_
_entity_poly.entity_id
_entity_poly.type
_entity_poly.pdbx_seq_one_letter_code
_entity_poly.pdbx_strand_id
1 'polypeptide(L)'
;MENVELSAAAWILVDVLETGALGLLSVGSSHFPGSSVRKNLDQRARLLLMENLRTAIQQGSLVDKIEVNEGATWRVLVEPIRSPTTGQVVAAHCIYAAPDTALPPKPIIGSLEWKIDPKTGAIESEWNAGMYELYELVPDAGPSPTGDMTQWVNQFIAPEDQAIMKMTIDASISAHDGERYIVSYRIKNRWRRRWREDPASIGASHHIPTQRINMVASHHSGDWLYGIKHHAGRSESRHLRPSSSPVEPQ
;
A
#
# COMPACT_ATOMS: atom_id res chain seq x y z
N MET A 1 7.26 -20.20 -12.27
CA MET A 1 7.20 -18.83 -11.72
C MET A 1 8.41 -18.11 -12.27
N GLU A 2 8.19 -17.16 -13.18
CA GLU A 2 9.25 -16.29 -13.69
C GLU A 2 9.64 -15.29 -12.60
N ASN A 3 10.94 -15.08 -12.39
CA ASN A 3 11.43 -14.01 -11.54
C ASN A 3 11.06 -12.67 -12.19
N VAL A 4 10.61 -11.69 -11.41
CA VAL A 4 10.38 -10.34 -11.94
C VAL A 4 11.75 -9.70 -12.15
N GLU A 5 12.10 -9.47 -13.41
CA GLU A 5 13.25 -8.65 -13.77
C GLU A 5 12.92 -7.21 -13.40
N LEU A 6 13.59 -6.66 -12.39
CA LEU A 6 13.30 -5.31 -11.91
C LEU A 6 14.03 -4.32 -12.81
N SER A 7 13.28 -3.46 -13.49
CA SER A 7 13.86 -2.21 -13.93
C SER A 7 14.34 -1.46 -12.69
N ALA A 8 15.57 -0.96 -12.71
CA ALA A 8 16.02 0.00 -11.71
C ALA A 8 14.98 1.12 -11.53
N ALA A 9 14.85 1.63 -10.31
CA ALA A 9 13.86 2.65 -9.93
C ALA A 9 12.40 2.19 -9.83
N ALA A 10 12.11 0.92 -9.55
CA ALA A 10 10.77 0.50 -9.12
C ALA A 10 10.62 0.56 -7.59
N TRP A 11 9.54 1.16 -7.12
CA TRP A 11 9.16 1.14 -5.70
C TRP A 11 8.70 -0.24 -5.25
N ILE A 12 9.20 -0.71 -4.11
CA ILE A 12 8.95 -2.03 -3.54
C ILE A 12 8.34 -1.87 -2.16
N LEU A 13 7.23 -2.55 -1.89
CA LEU A 13 6.59 -2.58 -0.58
C LEU A 13 6.74 -3.97 0.02
N VAL A 14 7.23 -4.03 1.26
CA VAL A 14 7.31 -5.27 2.04
C VAL A 14 6.58 -5.12 3.36
N ASP A 15 5.93 -6.20 3.75
CA ASP A 15 5.33 -6.41 5.07
C ASP A 15 6.36 -7.03 6.03
N VAL A 16 6.23 -6.71 7.32
CA VAL A 16 7.08 -7.22 8.40
C VAL A 16 6.25 -8.09 9.33
N LEU A 17 6.54 -9.39 9.37
CA LEU A 17 5.94 -10.29 10.36
C LEU A 17 6.65 -10.22 11.70
N GLU A 18 5.95 -10.66 12.75
CA GLU A 18 6.56 -10.92 14.06
C GLU A 18 7.78 -11.84 14.01
N THR A 19 7.78 -12.81 13.09
CA THR A 19 8.93 -13.71 12.87
C THR A 19 10.18 -12.98 12.32
N GLY A 20 10.07 -11.69 11.99
CA GLY A 20 11.09 -10.92 11.28
C GLY A 20 11.18 -11.26 9.79
N ALA A 21 10.33 -12.15 9.29
CA ALA A 21 10.26 -12.48 7.86
C ALA A 21 9.60 -11.35 7.06
N LEU A 22 10.18 -11.05 5.90
CA LEU A 22 9.68 -10.03 4.98
C LEU A 22 8.79 -10.65 3.91
N GLY A 23 7.55 -10.16 3.82
CA GLY A 23 6.59 -10.53 2.79
C GLY A 23 6.54 -9.47 1.70
N LEU A 24 6.82 -9.83 0.46
CA LEU A 24 6.69 -8.92 -0.67
C LEU A 24 5.20 -8.64 -0.92
N LEU A 25 4.84 -7.35 -0.96
CA LEU A 25 3.48 -6.88 -1.21
C LEU A 25 3.33 -6.24 -2.59
N SER A 26 4.32 -5.46 -3.01
CA SER A 26 4.30 -4.88 -4.36
C SER A 26 5.69 -4.59 -4.91
N VAL A 27 5.75 -4.55 -6.24
CA VAL A 27 6.87 -4.07 -7.04
C VAL A 27 6.30 -3.20 -8.16
N GLY A 28 6.54 -1.89 -8.10
CA GLY A 28 5.89 -0.92 -8.98
C GLY A 28 4.37 -1.06 -8.90
N SER A 29 3.74 -1.45 -10.02
CA SER A 29 2.30 -1.70 -10.10
C SER A 29 1.90 -3.17 -9.89
N SER A 30 2.86 -4.09 -9.77
CA SER A 30 2.62 -5.51 -9.55
C SER A 30 2.38 -5.80 -8.08
N HIS A 31 1.43 -6.68 -7.78
CA HIS A 31 1.05 -7.06 -6.42
C HIS A 31 1.44 -8.50 -6.11
N PHE A 32 1.76 -8.74 -4.84
CA PHE A 32 2.20 -10.03 -4.33
C PHE A 32 1.45 -10.36 -3.04
N PRO A 33 1.16 -11.65 -2.79
CA PRO A 33 0.35 -12.06 -1.65
C PRO A 33 1.16 -12.18 -0.34
N GLY A 34 2.18 -11.33 -0.12
CA GLY A 34 3.11 -11.51 1.00
C GLY A 34 4.15 -12.61 0.77
N SER A 35 4.46 -12.90 -0.50
CA SER A 35 5.42 -13.93 -0.90
C SER A 35 6.86 -13.61 -0.47
N SER A 36 7.74 -14.61 -0.39
CA SER A 36 9.13 -14.36 0.05
C SER A 36 9.85 -13.36 -0.86
N VAL A 37 10.38 -12.29 -0.28
CA VAL A 37 11.22 -11.30 -0.98
C VAL A 37 12.39 -11.99 -1.71
N ARG A 38 13.04 -12.95 -1.05
CA ARG A 38 14.16 -13.70 -1.63
C ARG A 38 13.80 -14.49 -2.89
N LYS A 39 12.55 -14.94 -3.01
CA LYS A 39 12.10 -15.75 -4.16
C LYS A 39 11.61 -14.91 -5.34
N ASN A 40 11.23 -13.65 -5.11
CA ASN A 40 10.53 -12.85 -6.11
C ASN A 40 11.32 -11.64 -6.62
N LEU A 41 12.27 -11.13 -5.83
CA LEU A 41 13.19 -10.10 -6.30
C LEU A 41 14.37 -10.74 -7.04
N ASP A 42 14.89 -10.03 -8.04
CA ASP A 42 16.12 -10.42 -8.72
C ASP A 42 17.35 -10.37 -7.78
N GLN A 43 18.47 -10.91 -8.26
CA GLN A 43 19.69 -11.01 -7.46
C GLN A 43 20.23 -9.65 -7.01
N ARG A 44 20.19 -8.64 -7.88
CA ARG A 44 20.72 -7.30 -7.57
C ARG A 44 19.89 -6.64 -6.48
N ALA A 45 18.57 -6.64 -6.62
CA ALA A 45 17.66 -6.09 -5.63
C ALA A 45 17.82 -6.79 -4.28
N ARG A 46 18.00 -8.12 -4.25
CA ARG A 46 18.25 -8.84 -3.00
C ARG A 46 19.55 -8.40 -2.33
N LEU A 47 20.63 -8.26 -3.09
CA LEU A 47 21.93 -7.87 -2.55
C LEU A 47 21.91 -6.42 -2.02
N LEU A 48 21.26 -5.51 -2.74
CA LEU A 48 21.18 -4.10 -2.35
C LEU A 48 20.15 -3.84 -1.23
N LEU A 49 19.02 -4.54 -1.20
CA LEU A 49 17.91 -4.14 -0.33
C LEU A 49 17.82 -4.94 0.97
N MET A 50 18.23 -6.22 0.99
CA MET A 50 17.89 -7.10 2.14
C MET A 50 18.48 -6.61 3.46
N GLU A 51 19.73 -6.17 3.47
CA GLU A 51 20.38 -5.68 4.70
C GLU A 51 19.90 -4.28 5.08
N ASN A 52 19.66 -3.43 4.08
CA ASN A 52 19.11 -2.09 4.28
C ASN A 52 17.68 -2.11 4.81
N LEU A 53 16.85 -3.05 4.32
CA LEU A 53 15.52 -3.32 4.85
C LEU A 53 15.59 -3.72 6.32
N ARG A 54 16.45 -4.67 6.66
CA ARG A 54 16.64 -5.11 8.06
C ARG A 54 17.07 -3.96 8.96
N THR A 55 18.04 -3.17 8.51
CA THR A 55 18.55 -2.01 9.24
C THR A 55 17.44 -0.98 9.47
N ALA A 56 16.73 -0.59 8.42
CA ALA A 56 15.63 0.38 8.50
C ALA A 56 14.49 -0.12 9.40
N ILE A 57 14.17 -1.41 9.36
CA ILE A 57 13.12 -2.02 10.20
C ILE A 57 13.55 -2.07 11.67
N GLN A 58 14.78 -2.52 11.94
CA GLN A 58 15.29 -2.64 13.31
C GLN A 58 15.49 -1.28 13.99
N GLN A 59 16.01 -0.30 13.24
CA GLN A 59 16.21 1.05 13.76
C GLN A 59 14.93 1.90 13.69
N GLY A 60 14.00 1.52 12.81
CA GLY A 60 12.83 2.30 12.46
C GLY A 60 13.17 3.67 11.87
N SER A 61 14.34 3.81 11.26
CA SER A 61 14.83 5.04 10.65
C SER A 61 14.94 4.91 9.13
N LEU A 62 14.92 6.06 8.45
CA LEU A 62 15.21 6.15 7.03
C LEU A 62 16.64 5.68 6.74
N VAL A 63 16.80 4.84 5.73
CA VAL A 63 18.10 4.55 5.11
C VAL A 63 18.11 5.20 3.73
N ASP A 64 19.02 6.14 3.50
CA ASP A 64 19.29 6.74 2.18
C ASP A 64 20.81 6.80 1.99
N LYS A 65 21.36 5.92 1.16
CA LYS A 65 22.82 5.79 1.01
C LYS A 65 23.25 5.27 -0.35
N ILE A 66 24.53 5.45 -0.66
CA ILE A 66 25.16 4.88 -1.85
C ILE A 66 25.83 3.55 -1.48
N GLU A 67 25.55 2.51 -2.26
CA GLU A 67 26.19 1.20 -2.18
C GLU A 67 26.90 0.84 -3.49
N VAL A 68 27.94 0.01 -3.39
CA VAL A 68 28.62 -0.57 -4.55
C VAL A 68 28.21 -2.03 -4.68
N ASN A 69 27.68 -2.41 -5.83
CA ASN A 69 27.35 -3.79 -6.17
C ASN A 69 27.86 -4.09 -7.57
N GLU A 70 28.68 -5.13 -7.71
CA GLU A 70 29.26 -5.56 -8.99
C GLU A 70 30.02 -4.43 -9.73
N GLY A 71 30.70 -3.55 -8.99
CA GLY A 71 31.47 -2.43 -9.54
C GLY A 71 30.63 -1.21 -9.96
N ALA A 72 29.30 -1.28 -9.85
CA ALA A 72 28.40 -0.15 -10.09
C ALA A 72 27.94 0.47 -8.76
N THR A 73 27.72 1.79 -8.77
CA THR A 73 27.14 2.53 -7.64
C THR A 73 25.62 2.61 -7.74
N TRP A 74 24.96 2.46 -6.61
CA TRP A 74 23.51 2.48 -6.49
C TRP A 74 23.11 3.33 -5.29
N ARG A 75 22.16 4.24 -5.46
CA ARG A 75 21.43 4.83 -4.34
C ARG A 75 20.37 3.85 -3.89
N VAL A 76 20.35 3.56 -2.60
CA VAL A 76 19.37 2.72 -1.92
C VAL A 76 18.61 3.58 -0.93
N LEU A 77 17.28 3.58 -1.06
CA LEU A 77 16.36 4.28 -0.17
C LEU A 77 15.39 3.28 0.46
N VAL A 78 15.27 3.30 1.78
CA VAL A 78 14.33 2.47 2.55
C VAL A 78 13.66 3.33 3.62
N GLU A 79 12.34 3.37 3.56
CA GLU A 79 11.48 4.09 4.49
C GLU A 79 10.63 3.10 5.30
N PRO A 80 10.81 3.01 6.63
CA PRO A 80 9.95 2.19 7.47
C PRO A 80 8.57 2.83 7.61
N ILE A 81 7.54 1.98 7.66
CA ILE A 81 6.14 2.36 7.86
C ILE A 81 5.75 1.89 9.26
N ARG A 82 5.33 2.84 10.08
CA ARG A 82 4.98 2.60 11.48
C ARG A 82 3.47 2.51 11.68
N SER A 83 3.05 1.69 12.63
CA SER A 83 1.71 1.73 13.18
C SER A 83 1.47 3.08 13.92
N PRO A 84 0.28 3.67 13.81
CA PRO A 84 0.02 5.01 14.33
C PRO A 84 0.00 5.14 15.86
N THR A 85 -0.32 4.07 16.59
CA THR A 85 -0.44 4.10 18.06
C THR A 85 0.80 3.52 18.74
N THR A 86 1.18 2.30 18.39
CA THR A 86 2.33 1.62 19.01
C THR A 86 3.68 2.06 18.44
N GLY A 87 3.68 2.67 17.25
CA GLY A 87 4.92 3.07 16.56
C GLY A 87 5.75 1.89 16.03
N GLN A 88 5.23 0.66 16.12
CA GLN A 88 5.86 -0.56 15.62
C GLN A 88 6.07 -0.46 14.11
N VAL A 89 7.22 -0.89 13.61
CA VAL A 89 7.45 -0.97 12.16
C VAL A 89 6.71 -2.19 11.61
N VAL A 90 5.69 -1.95 10.80
CA VAL A 90 4.82 -3.00 10.23
C VAL A 90 5.12 -3.26 8.76
N ALA A 91 5.73 -2.30 8.08
CA ALA A 91 6.15 -2.43 6.69
C ALA A 91 7.40 -1.60 6.42
N ALA A 92 7.99 -1.81 5.24
CA ALA A 92 8.98 -0.90 4.69
C ALA A 92 8.75 -0.71 3.20
N HIS A 93 9.01 0.50 2.74
CA HIS A 93 8.92 0.89 1.35
C HIS A 93 10.32 1.25 0.85
N CYS A 94 10.77 0.65 -0.24
CA CYS A 94 12.14 0.81 -0.69
C CYS A 94 12.28 0.89 -2.21
N ILE A 95 13.43 1.41 -2.64
CA ILE A 95 13.81 1.57 -4.04
C ILE A 95 15.33 1.59 -4.13
N TYR A 96 15.86 1.16 -5.27
CA TYR A 96 17.24 1.40 -5.64
C TYR A 96 17.31 1.93 -7.08
N ALA A 97 18.25 2.82 -7.33
CA ALA A 97 18.48 3.44 -8.64
C ALA A 97 19.95 3.87 -8.76
N ALA A 98 20.40 4.29 -9.95
CA ALA A 98 21.71 4.94 -10.05
C ALA A 98 21.69 6.28 -9.27
N PRO A 99 22.81 6.76 -8.71
CA PRO A 99 22.84 7.88 -7.76
C PRO A 99 22.13 9.16 -8.23
N ASP A 100 22.29 9.50 -9.50
CA ASP A 100 21.76 10.73 -10.09
C ASP A 100 20.43 10.52 -10.83
N THR A 101 19.84 9.32 -10.72
CA THR A 101 18.54 9.02 -11.32
C THR A 101 17.44 9.65 -10.48
N ALA A 102 16.60 10.46 -11.11
CA ALA A 102 15.37 10.95 -10.48
C ALA A 102 14.47 9.75 -10.14
N LEU A 103 14.13 9.63 -8.85
CA LEU A 103 13.22 8.58 -8.39
C LEU A 103 11.79 8.88 -8.86
N PRO A 104 11.00 7.86 -9.24
CA PRO A 104 9.60 8.07 -9.55
C PRO A 104 8.83 8.55 -8.30
N PRO A 105 7.67 9.20 -8.49
CA PRO A 105 6.81 9.59 -7.39
C PRO A 105 6.52 8.42 -6.45
N LYS A 106 6.67 8.66 -5.15
CA LYS A 106 6.38 7.68 -4.11
C LYS A 106 4.87 7.38 -4.09
N PRO A 107 4.44 6.11 -4.16
CA PRO A 107 3.06 5.74 -3.91
C PRO A 107 2.62 6.16 -2.50
N ILE A 108 1.37 6.60 -2.38
CA ILE A 108 0.76 6.87 -1.08
C ILE A 108 0.52 5.52 -0.40
N ILE A 109 1.04 5.40 0.83
CA ILE A 109 0.92 4.21 1.66
C ILE A 109 0.40 4.64 3.04
N GLY A 110 -0.73 4.07 3.43
CA GLY A 110 -1.33 4.25 4.73
C GLY A 110 -1.07 3.03 5.61
N SER A 111 -0.92 3.27 6.91
CA SER A 111 -0.99 2.24 7.95
C SER A 111 -2.12 2.57 8.91
N LEU A 112 -2.77 1.52 9.38
CA LEU A 112 -3.80 1.60 10.40
C LEU A 112 -3.53 0.53 11.45
N GLU A 113 -4.00 0.79 12.65
CA GLU A 113 -3.87 -0.08 13.81
C GLU A 113 -5.22 -0.21 14.49
N TRP A 114 -5.64 -1.45 14.73
CA TRP A 114 -6.87 -1.77 15.42
C TRP A 114 -6.58 -2.24 16.83
N LYS A 115 -7.29 -1.66 17.79
CA LYS A 115 -7.35 -2.14 19.16
C LYS A 115 -8.63 -2.92 19.35
N ILE A 116 -8.53 -4.13 19.90
CA ILE A 116 -9.69 -4.98 20.16
C ILE A 116 -9.94 -4.99 21.67
N ASP A 117 -11.14 -4.58 22.09
CA ASP A 117 -11.56 -4.75 23.49
C ASP A 117 -11.91 -6.23 23.73
N PRO A 118 -11.18 -6.94 24.60
CA PRO A 118 -11.41 -8.38 24.83
C PRO A 118 -12.74 -8.67 25.55
N LYS A 119 -13.37 -7.68 26.19
CA LYS A 119 -14.64 -7.84 26.91
C LYS A 119 -15.84 -7.57 26.03
N THR A 120 -15.77 -6.54 25.19
CA THR A 120 -16.90 -6.08 24.37
C THR A 120 -16.79 -6.51 22.91
N GLY A 121 -15.60 -6.88 22.45
CA GLY A 121 -15.29 -7.10 21.04
C GLY A 121 -15.29 -5.81 20.22
N ALA A 122 -15.35 -4.64 20.86
CA ALA A 122 -15.29 -3.36 20.17
C ALA A 122 -13.91 -3.18 19.51
N ILE A 123 -13.92 -2.65 18.29
CA ILE A 123 -12.70 -2.43 17.50
C ILE A 123 -12.53 -0.93 17.27
N GLU A 124 -11.52 -0.36 17.91
CA GLU A 124 -11.08 1.02 17.69
C GLU A 124 -10.00 1.04 16.62
N SER A 125 -10.02 2.01 15.69
CA SER A 125 -8.99 2.10 14.66
C SER A 125 -8.31 3.46 14.59
N GLU A 126 -6.99 3.42 14.57
CA GLU A 126 -6.10 4.57 14.46
C GLU A 126 -5.38 4.56 13.12
N TRP A 127 -5.19 5.75 12.54
CA TRP A 127 -4.73 5.96 11.17
C TRP A 127 -3.47 6.82 11.15
N ASN A 128 -2.48 6.47 10.33
CA ASN A 128 -1.36 7.36 10.05
C ASN A 128 -1.73 8.44 9.01
N ALA A 129 -0.85 9.41 8.77
CA ALA A 129 -1.08 10.47 7.78
C ALA A 129 -1.37 9.94 6.35
N GLY A 130 -0.73 8.85 5.94
CA GLY A 130 -0.95 8.25 4.61
C GLY A 130 -2.37 7.68 4.43
N MET A 131 -3.02 7.24 5.51
CA MET A 131 -4.43 6.85 5.47
C MET A 131 -5.33 8.05 5.19
N TYR A 132 -5.14 9.16 5.91
CA TYR A 132 -5.88 10.39 5.64
C TYR A 132 -5.69 10.85 4.20
N GLU A 133 -4.47 10.77 3.67
CA GLU A 133 -4.18 11.11 2.27
C GLU A 133 -4.88 10.16 1.29
N LEU A 134 -4.86 8.84 1.52
CA LEU A 134 -5.55 7.85 0.68
C LEU A 134 -7.07 8.08 0.58
N TYR A 135 -7.68 8.57 1.67
CA TYR A 135 -9.11 8.85 1.73
C TYR A 135 -9.46 10.32 1.49
N GLU A 136 -8.47 11.15 1.12
CA GLU A 136 -8.63 12.59 0.87
C GLU A 136 -9.30 13.30 2.07
N LEU A 137 -8.87 12.98 3.29
CA LEU A 137 -9.36 13.54 4.55
C LEU A 137 -8.35 14.52 5.16
N VAL A 138 -8.85 15.51 5.90
CA VAL A 138 -8.01 16.42 6.69
C VAL A 138 -7.74 15.79 8.06
N PRO A 139 -6.48 15.68 8.52
CA PRO A 139 -6.13 15.03 9.79
C PRO A 139 -6.76 15.65 11.06
N ASP A 140 -7.16 16.94 11.02
CA ASP A 140 -7.50 17.73 12.22
C ASP A 140 -9.01 17.84 12.56
N ALA A 141 -9.81 16.81 12.29
CA ALA A 141 -11.26 16.87 12.53
C ALA A 141 -11.75 16.24 13.87
N GLY A 142 -10.87 16.05 14.86
CA GLY A 142 -11.23 15.50 16.19
C GLY A 142 -10.68 14.09 16.44
N PRO A 143 -11.23 13.30 17.39
CA PRO A 143 -10.87 11.89 17.52
C PRO A 143 -11.00 11.23 16.15
N SER A 144 -10.05 10.33 15.83
CA SER A 144 -9.97 9.64 14.54
C SER A 144 -11.39 9.33 14.02
N PRO A 145 -11.77 9.72 12.79
CA PRO A 145 -13.13 9.54 12.28
C PRO A 145 -13.57 8.06 12.21
N THR A 146 -12.71 7.16 12.66
CA THR A 146 -12.72 5.72 12.46
C THR A 146 -12.57 4.93 13.76
N GLY A 147 -12.98 5.48 14.90
CA GLY A 147 -13.10 4.74 16.16
C GLY A 147 -14.00 3.49 16.08
N ASP A 148 -14.78 3.32 15.00
CA ASP A 148 -15.50 2.09 14.67
C ASP A 148 -15.13 1.61 13.26
N MET A 149 -14.61 0.38 13.19
CA MET A 149 -14.33 -0.33 11.94
C MET A 149 -15.56 -0.38 11.00
N THR A 150 -16.76 -0.59 11.55
CA THR A 150 -18.02 -0.66 10.80
C THR A 150 -18.32 0.66 10.13
N GLN A 151 -18.11 1.77 10.85
CA GLN A 151 -18.24 3.11 10.30
C GLN A 151 -17.29 3.31 9.12
N TRP A 152 -16.02 2.93 9.26
CA TRP A 152 -15.04 3.04 8.17
C TRP A 152 -15.47 2.24 6.93
N VAL A 153 -15.82 0.96 7.08
CA VAL A 153 -16.25 0.10 5.97
C VAL A 153 -17.47 0.69 5.26
N ASN A 154 -18.47 1.13 6.02
CA ASN A 154 -19.71 1.64 5.46
C ASN A 154 -19.52 2.99 4.76
N GLN A 155 -18.71 3.89 5.31
CA GLN A 155 -18.56 5.24 4.78
C GLN A 155 -17.61 5.32 3.59
N PHE A 156 -16.53 4.54 3.59
CA PHE A 156 -15.42 4.75 2.65
C PHE A 156 -15.24 3.65 1.61
N ILE A 157 -15.73 2.44 1.87
CA ILE A 157 -15.57 1.29 0.96
C ILE A 157 -16.78 1.20 0.04
N ALA A 158 -16.53 0.94 -1.25
CA ALA A 158 -17.57 0.75 -2.25
C ALA A 158 -18.50 -0.42 -1.85
N PRO A 159 -19.84 -0.29 -2.00
CA PRO A 159 -20.80 -1.27 -1.48
C PRO A 159 -20.52 -2.72 -1.89
N GLU A 160 -20.16 -2.92 -3.15
CA GLU A 160 -19.67 -4.19 -3.72
C GLU A 160 -18.53 -4.88 -2.97
N ASP A 161 -17.63 -4.13 -2.34
CA ASP A 161 -16.41 -4.64 -1.71
C ASP A 161 -16.53 -4.64 -0.17
N GLN A 162 -17.66 -4.19 0.39
CA GLN A 162 -17.87 -4.12 1.85
C GLN A 162 -17.90 -5.50 2.50
N ALA A 163 -18.58 -6.48 1.87
CA ALA A 163 -18.69 -7.82 2.43
C ALA A 163 -17.31 -8.52 2.51
N ILE A 164 -16.52 -8.47 1.43
CA ILE A 164 -15.19 -9.09 1.40
C ILE A 164 -14.21 -8.39 2.36
N MET A 165 -14.33 -7.06 2.50
CA MET A 165 -13.55 -6.30 3.46
C MET A 165 -13.87 -6.74 4.89
N LYS A 166 -15.16 -6.83 5.23
CA LYS A 166 -15.59 -7.24 6.57
C LYS A 166 -15.16 -8.66 6.91
N MET A 167 -15.34 -9.61 5.96
CA MET A 167 -14.85 -10.98 6.10
C MET A 167 -13.33 -11.04 6.30
N THR A 168 -12.57 -10.21 5.59
CA THR A 168 -11.11 -10.15 5.70
C THR A 168 -10.68 -9.67 7.08
N ILE A 169 -11.34 -8.63 7.61
CA ILE A 169 -11.06 -8.10 8.94
C ILE A 169 -11.43 -9.15 10.00
N ASP A 170 -12.64 -9.70 9.94
CA ASP A 170 -13.12 -10.73 10.88
C ASP A 170 -12.19 -11.97 10.89
N ALA A 171 -11.71 -12.40 9.72
CA ALA A 171 -10.73 -13.48 9.60
C ALA A 171 -9.37 -13.10 10.21
N SER A 172 -8.88 -11.89 9.94
CA SER A 172 -7.60 -11.43 10.49
C SER A 172 -7.62 -11.23 12.00
N ILE A 173 -8.77 -10.91 12.60
CA ILE A 173 -8.97 -10.85 14.05
C ILE A 173 -8.90 -12.25 14.66
N SER A 174 -9.45 -13.24 13.98
CA SER A 174 -9.51 -14.62 14.46
C SER A 174 -8.23 -15.42 14.16
N ALA A 175 -7.24 -14.79 13.53
CA ALA A 175 -6.06 -15.43 12.98
C ALA A 175 -5.01 -15.74 14.04
N HIS A 176 -4.16 -16.72 13.74
CA HIS A 176 -2.94 -16.94 14.51
C HIS A 176 -1.83 -15.95 14.11
N ASP A 177 -0.89 -15.72 15.02
CA ASP A 177 0.26 -14.84 14.78
C ASP A 177 1.02 -15.23 13.51
N GLY A 178 1.29 -14.24 12.67
CA GLY A 178 2.03 -14.42 11.41
C GLY A 178 1.18 -14.75 10.18
N GLU A 179 -0.15 -14.88 10.31
CA GLU A 179 -1.05 -14.98 9.16
C GLU A 179 -1.27 -13.61 8.49
N ARG A 180 -1.45 -13.63 7.17
CA ARG A 180 -1.73 -12.44 6.36
C ARG A 180 -3.01 -12.61 5.59
N TYR A 181 -3.82 -11.56 5.63
CA TYR A 181 -5.02 -11.46 4.83
C TYR A 181 -4.90 -10.28 3.89
N ILE A 182 -5.13 -10.52 2.61
CA ILE A 182 -4.95 -9.51 1.58
C ILE A 182 -6.27 -9.32 0.87
N VAL A 183 -6.71 -8.06 0.80
CA VAL A 183 -7.95 -7.69 0.11
C VAL A 183 -7.70 -6.50 -0.79
N SER A 184 -8.10 -6.65 -2.06
CA SER A 184 -8.20 -5.55 -3.01
C SER A 184 -9.62 -5.01 -3.00
N TYR A 185 -9.79 -3.72 -2.76
CA TYR A 185 -11.10 -3.09 -2.63
C TYR A 185 -11.11 -1.70 -3.27
N ARG A 186 -12.30 -1.16 -3.46
CA ARG A 186 -12.56 0.16 -4.01
C ARG A 186 -12.95 1.15 -2.93
N ILE A 187 -12.42 2.36 -3.03
CA ILE A 187 -12.84 3.48 -2.20
C ILE A 187 -13.88 4.36 -2.90
N LYS A 188 -14.79 4.93 -2.11
CA LYS A 188 -15.76 5.94 -2.53
C LYS A 188 -15.04 7.29 -2.64
N ASN A 189 -14.76 7.76 -3.86
CA ASN A 189 -14.16 9.09 -4.02
C ASN A 189 -15.24 10.16 -3.78
N ARG A 190 -15.31 10.70 -2.56
CA ARG A 190 -16.33 11.69 -2.16
C ARG A 190 -16.14 13.06 -2.81
N TRP A 191 -14.91 13.45 -3.16
CA TRP A 191 -14.61 14.86 -3.48
C TRP A 191 -14.87 15.31 -4.91
N ARG A 192 -15.14 14.41 -5.86
CA ARG A 192 -15.53 14.84 -7.23
C ARG A 192 -16.96 15.38 -7.35
N ARG A 193 -17.78 15.36 -6.29
CA ARG A 193 -19.15 15.91 -6.32
C ARG A 193 -19.24 17.40 -5.97
N ARG A 194 -18.34 17.97 -5.16
CA ARG A 194 -18.56 19.30 -4.58
C ARG A 194 -18.53 20.47 -5.58
N TRP A 195 -18.12 20.25 -6.83
CA TRP A 195 -17.99 21.30 -7.85
C TRP A 195 -18.92 21.13 -9.07
N ARG A 196 -19.82 20.13 -9.08
CA ARG A 196 -20.83 19.96 -10.12
C ARG A 196 -22.15 19.47 -9.52
N GLU A 197 -22.81 20.34 -8.78
CA GLU A 197 -24.25 20.17 -8.57
C GLU A 197 -24.94 21.26 -9.38
N ASP A 198 -25.16 20.94 -10.67
CA ASP A 198 -26.28 21.49 -11.42
C ASP A 198 -27.51 20.67 -10.99
N PRO A 199 -28.50 21.27 -10.33
CA PRO A 199 -29.69 20.56 -9.83
C PRO A 199 -30.53 19.90 -10.94
N ALA A 200 -30.21 20.12 -12.23
CA ALA A 200 -30.90 19.51 -13.36
C ALA A 200 -30.56 18.02 -13.63
N SER A 201 -29.54 17.42 -13.00
CA SER A 201 -29.07 16.06 -13.35
C SER A 201 -29.63 14.90 -12.51
N ILE A 202 -30.73 15.10 -11.78
CA ILE A 202 -31.38 14.05 -10.97
C ILE A 202 -32.09 13.05 -11.90
N GLY A 203 -31.34 12.11 -12.45
CA GLY A 203 -31.88 11.05 -13.32
C GLY A 203 -30.84 10.11 -13.95
N ALA A 204 -29.55 10.47 -13.95
CA ALA A 204 -28.51 9.57 -14.43
C ALA A 204 -28.12 8.55 -13.33
N SER A 205 -27.90 7.29 -13.70
CA SER A 205 -27.18 6.35 -12.83
C SER A 205 -25.75 6.88 -12.66
N HIS A 206 -25.50 7.55 -11.53
CA HIS A 206 -24.24 8.21 -11.26
C HIS A 206 -23.20 7.16 -10.86
N HIS A 207 -22.41 6.69 -11.81
CA HIS A 207 -21.27 5.83 -11.52
C HIS A 207 -20.27 6.62 -10.65
N ILE A 208 -20.13 6.23 -9.38
CA ILE A 208 -19.16 6.85 -8.47
C ILE A 208 -17.78 6.36 -8.92
N PRO A 209 -16.86 7.26 -9.33
CA PRO A 209 -15.51 6.83 -9.67
C PRO A 209 -14.86 6.24 -8.44
N THR A 210 -14.38 5.01 -8.57
CA THR A 210 -13.69 4.28 -7.51
C THR A 210 -12.21 4.11 -7.82
N GLN A 211 -11.38 4.22 -6.78
CA GLN A 211 -9.96 3.91 -6.85
C GLN A 211 -9.68 2.57 -6.16
N ARG A 212 -8.82 1.74 -6.76
CA ARG A 212 -8.48 0.42 -6.22
C ARG A 212 -7.32 0.53 -5.24
N ILE A 213 -7.50 -0.03 -4.06
CA ILE A 213 -6.52 -0.10 -2.98
C ILE A 213 -6.33 -1.56 -2.60
N ASN A 214 -5.10 -1.95 -2.26
CA ASN A 214 -4.84 -3.23 -1.61
C ASN A 214 -4.59 -2.98 -0.12
N MET A 215 -5.21 -3.79 0.72
CA MET A 215 -4.92 -3.87 2.15
C MET A 215 -4.29 -5.21 2.47
N VAL A 216 -3.25 -5.19 3.29
CA VAL A 216 -2.72 -6.37 3.98
C VAL A 216 -3.02 -6.19 5.46
N ALA A 217 -3.71 -7.16 6.05
CA ALA A 217 -3.97 -7.24 7.48
C ALA A 217 -3.18 -8.38 8.09
N SER A 218 -2.54 -8.12 9.23
CA SER A 218 -1.74 -9.11 9.97
C SER A 218 -1.95 -8.93 11.47
N HIS A 219 -2.23 -10.04 12.16
CA HIS A 219 -2.33 -10.07 13.63
C HIS A 219 -0.94 -10.02 14.25
N HIS A 220 -0.76 -9.15 15.25
CA HIS A 220 0.46 -9.05 16.02
C HIS A 220 0.11 -8.96 17.50
N SER A 221 0.26 -10.08 18.21
CA SER A 221 0.12 -10.21 19.66
C SER A 221 -1.14 -9.61 20.31
N GLY A 222 -2.06 -10.51 20.71
CA GLY A 222 -3.11 -10.28 21.71
C GLY A 222 -4.20 -9.27 21.35
N ASP A 223 -3.88 -7.97 21.45
CA ASP A 223 -4.85 -6.87 21.44
C ASP A 223 -4.81 -6.02 20.16
N TRP A 224 -3.84 -6.27 19.27
CA TRP A 224 -3.54 -5.40 18.14
C TRP A 224 -3.52 -6.13 16.79
N LEU A 225 -4.14 -5.48 15.80
CA LEU A 225 -4.13 -5.90 14.41
C LEU A 225 -3.65 -4.72 13.55
N TYR A 226 -2.78 -4.98 12.58
CA TYR A 226 -2.25 -3.92 11.69
C TYR A 226 -2.76 -4.08 10.27
N GLY A 227 -2.97 -2.94 9.61
CA GLY A 227 -3.34 -2.88 8.20
C GLY A 227 -2.42 -1.96 7.40
N ILE A 228 -1.86 -2.45 6.28
CA ILE A 228 -1.11 -1.63 5.32
C ILE A 228 -1.94 -1.46 4.07
N LYS A 229 -2.15 -0.22 3.63
CA LYS A 229 -2.88 0.11 2.42
C LYS A 229 -2.00 0.87 1.46
N HIS A 230 -2.06 0.50 0.18
CA HIS A 230 -1.35 1.24 -0.84
C HIS A 230 -2.16 1.35 -2.12
N HIS A 231 -1.98 2.47 -2.81
CA HIS A 231 -2.63 2.70 -4.09
C HIS A 231 -2.02 1.79 -5.17
N ALA A 232 -2.87 1.02 -5.84
CA ALA A 232 -2.49 0.35 -7.07
C ALA A 232 -2.44 1.39 -8.19
N GLY A 233 -1.24 1.84 -8.57
CA GLY A 233 -1.09 2.81 -9.67
C GLY A 233 -1.82 2.35 -10.93
N ARG A 234 -2.40 3.29 -11.69
CA ARG A 234 -2.96 2.97 -13.01
C ARG A 234 -1.83 2.51 -13.93
N SER A 235 -1.92 1.28 -14.43
CA SER A 235 -1.24 0.90 -15.66
C SER A 235 -1.92 1.64 -16.82
N GLU A 236 -1.44 2.84 -17.17
CA GLU A 236 -1.71 3.40 -18.48
C GLU A 236 -0.83 2.67 -19.49
N SER A 237 -1.31 1.53 -19.99
CA SER A 237 -0.83 0.99 -21.25
C SER A 237 -1.33 1.93 -22.37
N ARG A 238 -0.63 3.05 -22.58
CA ARG A 238 -0.73 3.80 -23.82
C ARG A 238 -0.15 2.93 -24.92
N HIS A 239 -1.01 2.17 -25.61
CA HIS A 239 -0.70 1.73 -26.95
C HIS A 239 -0.48 2.97 -27.81
N LEU A 240 0.77 3.38 -27.96
CA LEU A 240 1.21 4.24 -29.05
C LEU A 240 0.86 3.48 -30.33
N ARG A 241 -0.23 3.91 -30.99
CA ARG A 241 -0.47 3.50 -32.38
C ARG A 241 0.71 4.01 -33.21
N PRO A 242 1.38 3.17 -34.01
CA PRO A 242 2.36 3.66 -34.95
C PRO A 242 1.65 4.57 -35.96
N SER A 243 2.15 5.78 -36.11
CA SER A 243 1.72 6.72 -37.14
C SER A 243 2.13 6.16 -38.52
N SER A 244 1.18 5.61 -39.25
CA SER A 244 1.34 5.37 -40.67
C SER A 244 1.08 6.67 -41.43
N SER A 245 2.15 7.39 -41.82
CA SER A 245 2.07 8.38 -42.88
C SER A 245 1.91 7.65 -44.23
N PRO A 246 0.99 8.06 -45.11
CA PRO A 246 0.92 7.51 -46.45
C PRO A 246 2.03 8.13 -47.32
N VAL A 247 2.80 7.27 -47.98
CA VAL A 247 3.69 7.63 -49.09
C VAL A 247 2.81 7.81 -50.31
N GLU A 248 2.79 9.02 -50.89
CA GLU A 248 2.23 9.25 -52.23
C GLU A 248 3.16 8.63 -53.29
N PRO A 249 2.61 7.88 -54.27
CA PRO A 249 3.37 7.52 -55.46
C PRO A 249 3.27 8.61 -56.53
N GLN A 250 4.41 8.84 -57.20
CA GLN A 250 4.56 9.63 -58.42
C GLN A 250 3.87 8.98 -59.62
#